data_AF-A0A0A9HHX2-F1
#
_entry.id   AF-A0A0A9HHX2-F1
#
_cell.length_a   1.000
_cell.length_b   1.000
_cell.length_c   1.000
_cell.angle_alpha   90.00
_cell.angle_beta   90.00
_cell.angle_gamma   90.00
#
_symmetry.space_group_name_H-M   'P 1'
#
loop_
_entity.id
_entity.type
_entity.pdbx_description
1 polymer ?
#
loop_
_entity_poly.entity_id
_entity_poly.type
_entity_poly.pdbx_seq_one_letter_code
_entity_poly.pdbx_strand_id
1 'polypeptide(L)'
;MDVRGGGGGSHAHAGRPFTGMRFLFLSSPGKEELEALIGEMGGQVLPLLEYKACTHICVERAIEFEDALVFHREGKKVVNHDWLKECFDRNMLLDDELPRVVSTTRKRSRSIVGASSSSLDRSVRRDHTFVDDEEIYHRNHELFLCKHDRSPNYSLRNYATRMKNRLEVTVATPGSLTGHFSVSTESEVKLVVVRTFVLMRCLHKAGLTLAGQFSSKNVVISETLFTKNIRFGHLPNRALKKSNPDDEELDRVRFIQMIRRELFVESIAPHDLNVWLALVGEKGFEELLLDHISLMQAYPSVSTFLTLYGSFLEMEHKDIEKYESIVNDLSQYSDWKQLVSSSEGNSYLQQTLSLRHIDPATNKMKYYEDDIRGLLRLLDCCLDSVSWGIFVHIVRENFPNLLSDFQEKMYKAGYYTPTPRLDR
;
A
#
# COMPACT_ATOMS: atom_id res chain seq x y z
N MET A 1 -59.85 1.01 -34.62
CA MET A 1 -59.36 0.23 -33.48
C MET A 1 -57.85 0.21 -33.56
N ASP A 2 -57.24 0.67 -32.49
CA ASP A 2 -55.86 1.13 -32.40
C ASP A 2 -54.79 0.09 -32.79
N VAL A 3 -53.81 0.58 -33.54
CA VAL A 3 -52.41 0.20 -33.39
C VAL A 3 -51.71 1.43 -32.83
N ARG A 4 -51.24 1.36 -31.59
CA ARG A 4 -50.26 2.29 -31.03
C ARG A 4 -49.17 1.51 -30.29
N GLY A 5 -47.94 1.74 -30.72
CA GLY A 5 -46.76 1.32 -30.00
C GLY A 5 -46.61 2.05 -28.67
N GLY A 6 -45.86 1.45 -27.77
CA GLY A 6 -45.40 2.06 -26.53
C GLY A 6 -44.02 1.52 -26.22
N GLY A 7 -42.99 2.34 -26.47
CA GLY A 7 -41.68 2.14 -25.87
C GLY A 7 -41.82 2.26 -24.35
N GLY A 8 -41.43 1.21 -23.64
CA GLY A 8 -41.32 1.22 -22.18
C GLY A 8 -40.03 1.92 -21.78
N GLY A 9 -40.13 3.21 -21.53
CA GLY A 9 -39.04 4.05 -21.09
C GLY A 9 -38.46 3.63 -19.74
N SER A 10 -37.16 3.85 -19.63
CA SER A 10 -36.49 4.34 -18.43
C SER A 10 -37.38 5.35 -17.69
N HIS A 11 -37.83 5.00 -16.48
CA HIS A 11 -38.05 5.89 -15.33
C HIS A 11 -38.89 5.16 -14.27
N ALA A 12 -38.22 4.49 -13.30
CA ALA A 12 -38.85 4.09 -12.04
C ALA A 12 -37.85 3.90 -10.88
N HIS A 13 -36.82 4.74 -10.77
CA HIS A 13 -36.02 4.84 -9.53
C HIS A 13 -35.76 6.28 -9.07
N ALA A 14 -36.23 7.31 -9.79
CA ALA A 14 -36.02 8.69 -9.38
C ALA A 14 -36.72 8.96 -8.03
N GLY A 15 -35.93 9.08 -6.96
CA GLY A 15 -36.40 9.39 -5.61
C GLY A 15 -36.09 8.35 -4.54
N ARG A 16 -35.47 7.20 -4.87
CA ARG A 16 -35.03 6.26 -3.83
C ARG A 16 -33.63 6.64 -3.31
N PRO A 17 -33.33 6.39 -2.01
CA PRO A 17 -32.11 6.91 -1.40
C PRO A 17 -30.79 6.50 -2.08
N PHE A 18 -30.73 5.31 -2.70
CA PHE A 18 -29.53 4.79 -3.34
C PHE A 18 -29.52 4.94 -4.87
N THR A 19 -30.39 5.79 -5.42
CA THR A 19 -30.46 6.00 -6.86
C THR A 19 -29.11 6.48 -7.43
N GLY A 20 -28.55 5.70 -8.36
CA GLY A 20 -27.25 6.00 -8.98
C GLY A 20 -26.04 5.57 -8.16
N MET A 21 -26.24 4.97 -6.99
CA MET A 21 -25.17 4.40 -6.17
C MET A 21 -24.89 2.96 -6.59
N ARG A 22 -23.61 2.69 -6.81
CA ARG A 22 -23.06 1.39 -7.20
C ARG A 22 -22.18 0.87 -6.07
N PHE A 23 -22.55 -0.26 -5.50
CA PHE A 23 -21.95 -0.86 -4.33
C PHE A 23 -21.13 -2.09 -4.70
N LEU A 24 -20.07 -2.34 -3.94
CA LEU A 24 -19.21 -3.52 -4.07
C LEU A 24 -18.89 -4.04 -2.67
N PHE A 25 -19.12 -5.33 -2.43
CA PHE A 25 -18.82 -5.97 -1.15
C PHE A 25 -17.38 -6.50 -1.13
N LEU A 26 -16.64 -6.20 -0.07
CA LEU A 26 -15.32 -6.78 0.18
C LEU A 26 -15.38 -8.10 0.99
N SER A 27 -16.55 -8.43 1.54
CA SER A 27 -16.79 -9.60 2.37
C SER A 27 -18.11 -10.30 1.98
N SER A 28 -18.12 -11.62 1.98
CA SER A 28 -19.26 -12.44 1.54
C SER A 28 -20.34 -12.80 2.59
N PRO A 29 -20.17 -12.67 3.93
CA PRO A 29 -21.23 -13.07 4.86
C PRO A 29 -22.41 -12.08 4.84
N GLY A 30 -23.63 -12.61 4.66
CA GLY A 30 -24.87 -11.81 4.61
C GLY A 30 -25.09 -11.02 3.32
N LYS A 31 -24.32 -11.30 2.26
CA LYS A 31 -24.35 -10.57 0.99
C LYS A 31 -25.73 -10.59 0.31
N GLU A 32 -26.43 -11.74 0.28
CA GLU A 32 -27.72 -11.87 -0.40
C GLU A 32 -28.82 -10.98 0.21
N GLU A 33 -28.86 -10.87 1.55
CA GLU A 33 -29.83 -10.02 2.27
C GLU A 33 -29.55 -8.53 2.01
N LEU A 34 -28.28 -8.14 2.03
CA LEU A 34 -27.86 -6.76 1.80
C LEU A 34 -27.96 -6.34 0.33
N GLU A 35 -27.77 -7.27 -0.61
CA GLU A 35 -28.02 -7.05 -2.04
C GLU A 35 -29.49 -6.74 -2.31
N ALA A 36 -30.40 -7.51 -1.70
CA ALA A 36 -31.84 -7.27 -1.79
C ALA A 36 -32.21 -5.88 -1.24
N LEU A 37 -31.67 -5.51 -0.07
CA LEU A 37 -31.85 -4.21 0.56
C LEU A 37 -31.38 -3.07 -0.35
N ILE A 38 -30.15 -3.16 -0.88
CA ILE A 38 -29.58 -2.14 -1.78
C ILE A 38 -30.45 -1.97 -3.03
N GLY A 39 -30.90 -3.09 -3.62
CA GLY A 39 -31.81 -3.09 -4.77
C GLY A 39 -33.16 -2.43 -4.44
N GLU A 40 -33.72 -2.70 -3.27
CA GLU A 40 -34.97 -2.09 -2.81
C GLU A 40 -34.80 -0.56 -2.62
N MET A 41 -33.64 -0.11 -2.16
CA MET A 41 -33.30 1.31 -2.03
C MET A 41 -32.88 1.99 -3.35
N GLY A 42 -32.89 1.26 -4.48
CA GLY A 42 -32.60 1.78 -5.81
C GLY A 42 -31.12 1.84 -6.19
N GLY A 43 -30.25 1.20 -5.40
CA GLY A 43 -28.83 1.01 -5.70
C GLY A 43 -28.57 -0.26 -6.50
N GLN A 44 -27.34 -0.39 -6.99
CA GLN A 44 -26.89 -1.57 -7.73
C GLN A 44 -25.67 -2.18 -7.06
N VAL A 45 -25.66 -3.50 -6.88
CA VAL A 45 -24.47 -4.22 -6.44
C VAL A 45 -23.71 -4.74 -7.66
N LEU A 46 -22.42 -4.42 -7.74
CA LEU A 46 -21.56 -4.74 -8.86
C LEU A 46 -20.66 -5.94 -8.56
N PRO A 47 -20.32 -6.74 -9.59
CA PRO A 47 -19.24 -7.71 -9.49
C PRO A 47 -17.89 -7.00 -9.34
N LEU A 48 -16.92 -7.70 -8.76
CA LEU A 48 -15.58 -7.16 -8.48
C LEU A 48 -14.87 -6.61 -9.74
N LEU A 49 -15.10 -7.25 -10.89
CA LEU A 49 -14.57 -6.84 -12.19
C LEU A 49 -14.99 -5.40 -12.60
N GLU A 50 -16.08 -4.89 -12.03
CA GLU A 50 -16.59 -3.54 -12.27
C GLU A 50 -16.17 -2.54 -11.18
N TYR A 51 -15.10 -2.83 -10.42
CA TYR A 51 -14.57 -1.95 -9.37
C TYR A 51 -14.39 -0.49 -9.79
N LYS A 52 -13.96 -0.23 -11.03
CA LYS A 52 -13.79 1.15 -11.54
C LYS A 52 -15.12 1.92 -11.63
N ALA A 53 -16.23 1.22 -11.82
CA ALA A 53 -17.57 1.80 -11.90
C ALA A 53 -18.26 1.92 -10.53
N CYS A 54 -17.65 1.38 -9.48
CA CYS A 54 -18.14 1.40 -8.11
C CYS A 54 -18.03 2.80 -7.48
N THR A 55 -19.03 3.15 -6.68
CA THR A 55 -19.09 4.39 -5.90
C THR A 55 -18.98 4.15 -4.39
N HIS A 56 -19.39 2.97 -3.91
CA HIS A 56 -19.46 2.62 -2.49
C HIS A 56 -18.88 1.23 -2.22
N ILE A 57 -18.03 1.12 -1.22
CA ILE A 57 -17.38 -0.10 -0.78
C ILE A 57 -18.05 -0.54 0.52
N CYS A 58 -18.72 -1.69 0.48
CA CYS A 58 -19.41 -2.28 1.61
C CYS A 58 -18.48 -3.21 2.38
N VAL A 59 -18.38 -2.97 3.69
CA VAL A 59 -17.54 -3.77 4.61
C VAL A 59 -18.38 -4.29 5.77
N GLU A 60 -18.09 -5.52 6.22
CA GLU A 60 -18.84 -6.13 7.32
C GLU A 60 -18.65 -5.37 8.65
N ARG A 61 -17.44 -4.87 8.89
CA ARG A 61 -17.06 -4.15 10.11
C ARG A 61 -16.23 -2.92 9.78
N ALA A 62 -16.00 -2.07 10.77
CA ALA A 62 -15.08 -0.95 10.65
C ALA A 62 -13.74 -1.44 10.10
N ILE A 63 -13.33 -0.88 8.96
CA ILE A 63 -11.98 -1.09 8.43
C ILE A 63 -11.02 -0.10 9.08
N GLU A 64 -9.75 -0.48 9.13
CA GLU A 64 -8.66 0.39 9.55
C GLU A 64 -8.70 1.69 8.72
N PHE A 65 -8.47 2.84 9.36
CA PHE A 65 -8.57 4.16 8.74
C PHE A 65 -7.69 4.28 7.48
N GLU A 66 -6.57 3.58 7.47
CA GLU A 66 -5.61 3.57 6.36
C GLU A 66 -6.16 2.85 5.12
N ASP A 67 -6.94 1.79 5.28
CA ASP A 67 -7.61 1.09 4.18
C ASP A 67 -8.77 1.93 3.63
N ALA A 68 -9.52 2.62 4.51
CA ALA A 68 -10.59 3.53 4.12
C ALA A 68 -10.09 4.72 3.28
N LEU A 69 -8.87 5.19 3.56
CA LEU A 69 -8.23 6.29 2.85
C LEU A 69 -7.92 5.95 1.38
N VAL A 70 -7.61 4.69 1.07
CA VAL A 70 -7.34 4.25 -0.31
C VAL A 70 -8.59 4.43 -1.16
N PHE A 71 -9.73 3.92 -0.68
CA PHE A 71 -11.02 4.06 -1.38
C PHE A 71 -11.45 5.52 -1.53
N HIS A 72 -11.29 6.32 -0.47
CA HIS A 72 -11.62 7.74 -0.51
C HIS A 72 -10.77 8.50 -1.54
N ARG A 73 -9.48 8.17 -1.68
CA ARG A 73 -8.60 8.77 -2.69
C ARG A 73 -9.04 8.44 -4.12
N GLU A 74 -9.67 7.29 -4.31
CA GLU A 74 -10.25 6.90 -5.60
C GLU A 74 -11.68 7.41 -5.81
N GLY A 75 -12.16 8.31 -4.94
CA GLY A 75 -13.52 8.87 -5.01
C GLY A 75 -14.61 7.90 -4.59
N LYS A 76 -14.26 6.79 -3.92
CA LYS A 76 -15.21 5.79 -3.42
C LYS A 76 -15.48 6.02 -1.94
N LYS A 77 -16.73 5.88 -1.54
CA LYS A 77 -17.15 5.93 -0.14
C LYS A 77 -17.06 4.54 0.48
N VAL A 78 -16.71 4.46 1.75
CA VAL A 78 -16.71 3.19 2.49
C VAL A 78 -17.87 3.21 3.48
N VAL A 79 -18.72 2.19 3.41
CA VAL A 79 -19.90 2.03 4.26
C VAL A 79 -19.90 0.66 4.90
N ASN A 80 -20.44 0.54 6.11
CA ASN A 80 -20.56 -0.75 6.79
C ASN A 80 -21.98 -1.32 6.68
N HIS A 81 -22.15 -2.58 7.08
CA HIS A 81 -23.45 -3.25 7.05
C HIS A 81 -24.50 -2.56 7.94
N ASP A 82 -24.09 -2.02 9.09
CA ASP A 82 -24.98 -1.31 10.01
C ASP A 82 -25.54 -0.04 9.39
N TRP A 83 -24.72 0.73 8.67
CA TRP A 83 -25.14 1.93 7.95
C TRP A 83 -26.15 1.61 6.84
N LEU A 84 -25.95 0.51 6.10
CA LEU A 84 -26.90 0.07 5.08
C LEU A 84 -28.25 -0.28 5.70
N LYS A 85 -28.25 -1.03 6.80
CA LYS A 85 -29.46 -1.40 7.53
C LYS A 85 -30.16 -0.16 8.11
N GLU A 86 -29.41 0.79 8.65
CA GLU A 86 -29.96 2.02 9.21
C GLU A 86 -30.56 2.94 8.12
N CYS A 87 -29.92 3.04 6.96
CA CYS A 87 -30.46 3.75 5.81
C CYS A 87 -31.77 3.11 5.32
N PHE A 88 -31.85 1.78 5.35
CA PHE A 88 -33.05 1.03 4.97
C PHE A 88 -34.18 1.21 5.96
N ASP A 89 -33.91 1.02 7.26
CA ASP A 89 -34.89 1.17 8.34
C ASP A 89 -35.49 2.58 8.37
N ARG A 90 -34.69 3.59 8.04
CA ARG A 90 -35.12 5.00 7.98
C ARG A 90 -35.58 5.42 6.59
N ASN A 91 -35.48 4.55 5.59
CA ASN A 91 -35.73 4.79 4.17
C ASN A 91 -35.15 6.13 3.69
N MET A 92 -33.93 6.44 4.09
CA MET A 92 -33.26 7.70 3.77
C MET A 92 -31.76 7.52 3.65
N LEU A 93 -31.11 8.35 2.84
CA LEU A 93 -29.66 8.38 2.75
C LEU A 93 -29.15 9.13 3.98
N LEU A 94 -28.46 8.43 4.87
CA LEU A 94 -27.83 9.04 6.02
C LEU A 94 -26.53 9.72 5.60
N ASP A 95 -26.24 10.87 6.20
CA ASP A 95 -24.93 11.48 6.04
C ASP A 95 -23.86 10.51 6.55
N ASP A 96 -22.80 10.36 5.76
CA ASP A 96 -21.69 9.48 6.09
C ASP A 96 -21.02 9.99 7.38
N GLU A 97 -21.37 9.42 8.53
CA GLU A 97 -20.44 9.44 9.65
C GLU A 97 -19.26 8.56 9.22
N LEU A 98 -18.16 9.19 8.77
CA LEU A 98 -16.83 8.56 8.81
C LEU A 98 -16.76 7.73 10.10
N PRO A 99 -16.36 6.43 10.05
CA PRO A 99 -16.42 5.54 11.21
C PRO A 99 -15.90 6.27 12.44
N ARG A 100 -16.81 6.61 13.38
CA ARG A 100 -16.66 7.63 14.44
C ARG A 100 -15.23 8.15 14.62
N VAL A 101 -14.86 9.15 13.82
CA VAL A 101 -13.62 9.91 13.99
C VAL A 101 -13.91 11.11 14.88
N VAL A 102 -13.30 11.14 16.07
CA VAL A 102 -13.35 12.31 16.97
C VAL A 102 -12.62 13.48 16.32
N SER A 103 -13.36 14.36 15.65
CA SER A 103 -12.85 15.60 15.05
C SER A 103 -13.08 16.78 16.00
N THR A 104 -12.02 17.51 16.34
CA THR A 104 -12.14 18.88 16.87
C THR A 104 -11.36 19.86 15.99
N THR A 105 -12.08 20.57 15.14
CA THR A 105 -11.58 21.71 14.36
C THR A 105 -11.34 22.93 15.25
N ARG A 106 -10.15 23.54 15.18
CA ARG A 106 -9.93 24.94 15.61
C ARG A 106 -9.49 25.81 14.43
N LYS A 107 -10.26 26.88 14.24
CA LYS A 107 -10.08 27.95 13.25
C LYS A 107 -8.71 28.62 13.39
N ARG A 108 -7.95 28.69 12.29
CA ARG A 108 -6.78 29.57 12.17
C ARG A 108 -7.26 31.00 11.90
N SER A 109 -7.06 31.88 12.87
CA SER A 109 -7.18 33.33 12.69
C SER A 109 -5.86 33.86 12.13
N ARG A 110 -5.91 34.48 10.94
CA ARG A 110 -4.83 35.33 10.41
C ARG A 110 -4.83 36.66 11.16
N SER A 111 -3.67 37.09 11.64
CA SER A 111 -3.40 38.51 11.85
C SER A 111 -2.07 38.90 11.23
N ILE A 112 -2.10 40.06 10.60
CA ILE A 112 -1.07 40.73 9.81
C ILE A 112 -0.12 41.43 10.80
N VAL A 113 1.19 41.25 10.64
CA VAL A 113 2.21 42.04 11.37
C VAL A 113 2.82 43.04 10.41
N GLY A 114 2.76 44.31 10.80
CA GLY A 114 3.25 45.47 10.05
C GLY A 114 4.77 45.60 10.00
N ALA A 115 5.19 46.40 9.04
CA ALA A 115 6.57 46.74 8.74
C ALA A 115 7.23 47.64 9.79
N SER A 116 8.54 47.48 9.99
CA SER A 116 9.49 48.61 10.11
C SER A 116 10.92 48.16 9.82
N SER A 117 11.63 49.03 9.12
CA SER A 117 12.98 48.97 8.57
C SER A 117 14.12 49.13 9.58
N SER A 118 15.31 48.58 9.28
CA SER A 118 16.54 49.39 9.20
C SER A 118 17.71 48.60 8.58
N SER A 119 18.45 49.31 7.73
CA SER A 119 19.62 48.95 6.93
C SER A 119 20.95 49.14 7.66
N LEU A 120 22.00 48.39 7.28
CA LEU A 120 23.45 48.74 7.24
C LEU A 120 24.24 47.45 6.88
N ASP A 121 24.60 47.19 5.63
CA ASP A 121 25.76 47.62 4.83
C ASP A 121 27.13 46.95 5.14
N ARG A 122 27.79 46.51 4.05
CA ARG A 122 29.20 46.13 3.80
C ARG A 122 29.80 44.76 4.17
N SER A 123 29.85 43.91 3.13
CA SER A 123 31.05 43.42 2.42
C SER A 123 32.27 42.93 3.23
N VAL A 124 32.48 41.61 3.24
CA VAL A 124 33.82 40.99 3.10
C VAL A 124 33.70 39.73 2.23
N ARG A 125 34.36 39.75 1.06
CA ARG A 125 34.66 38.56 0.25
C ARG A 125 35.72 37.71 0.97
N ARG A 126 35.41 36.46 1.30
CA ARG A 126 36.38 35.34 1.36
C ARG A 126 35.67 34.04 0.99
N ASP A 127 36.24 33.37 -0.01
CA ASP A 127 35.93 32.00 -0.43
C ASP A 127 36.00 31.04 0.76
N HIS A 128 34.85 30.49 1.14
CA HIS A 128 34.68 29.14 1.65
C HIS A 128 33.20 28.81 1.46
N THR A 129 32.87 27.76 0.71
CA THR A 129 31.49 27.26 0.61
C THR A 129 31.09 26.60 1.94
N PHE A 130 30.94 27.39 3.00
CA PHE A 130 30.24 27.00 4.20
C PHE A 130 28.76 27.03 3.90
N VAL A 131 28.11 25.89 4.05
CA VAL A 131 26.65 25.85 4.08
C VAL A 131 26.27 26.18 5.52
N ASP A 132 25.52 27.26 5.73
CA ASP A 132 25.01 27.62 7.05
C ASP A 132 23.93 26.61 7.43
N ASP A 133 24.28 25.68 8.33
CA ASP A 133 23.39 24.62 8.78
C ASP A 133 22.03 25.18 9.26
N GLU A 134 21.99 26.35 9.93
CA GLU A 134 20.73 26.95 10.40
C GLU A 134 19.84 27.42 9.24
N GLU A 135 20.43 27.97 8.18
CA GLU A 135 19.68 28.38 6.99
C GLU A 135 19.11 27.16 6.25
N ILE A 136 19.89 26.07 6.16
CA ILE A 136 19.42 24.78 5.60
C ILE A 136 18.26 24.23 6.42
N TYR A 137 18.40 24.20 7.76
CA TYR A 137 17.36 23.71 8.67
C TYR A 137 16.07 24.52 8.52
N HIS A 138 16.18 25.85 8.39
CA HIS A 138 15.00 26.71 8.19
C HIS A 138 14.33 26.49 6.84
N ARG A 139 15.10 26.32 5.76
CA ARG A 139 14.56 26.10 4.40
C ARG A 139 13.95 24.72 4.21
N ASN A 140 14.39 23.72 4.97
CA ASN A 140 13.96 22.32 4.86
C ASN A 140 13.33 21.83 6.17
N HIS A 141 12.56 22.69 6.83
CA HIS A 141 12.04 22.45 8.18
C HIS A 141 11.18 21.19 8.29
N GLU A 142 10.56 20.71 7.22
CA GLU A 142 9.83 19.43 7.21
C GLU A 142 10.75 18.21 7.43
N LEU A 143 12.03 18.28 7.05
CA LEU A 143 12.98 17.18 7.13
C LEU A 143 13.66 17.07 8.50
N PHE A 144 13.63 18.14 9.28
CA PHE A 144 14.42 18.26 10.51
C PHE A 144 13.55 18.58 11.73
N LEU A 145 13.93 18.02 12.88
CA LEU A 145 13.29 18.37 14.15
C LEU A 145 13.63 19.82 14.50
N CYS A 146 12.60 20.65 14.61
CA CYS A 146 12.75 22.03 15.01
C CYS A 146 13.16 22.14 16.48
N LYS A 147 14.14 22.99 16.77
CA LYS A 147 14.61 23.28 18.14
C LYS A 147 13.51 23.89 19.04
N HIS A 148 12.49 24.48 18.43
CA HIS A 148 11.34 25.03 19.14
C HIS A 148 10.15 24.05 19.23
N ASP A 149 10.22 22.89 18.58
CA ASP A 149 9.18 21.86 18.69
C ASP A 149 9.24 21.19 20.05
N ARG A 150 8.19 21.40 20.85
CA ARG A 150 8.04 20.79 22.19
C ARG A 150 7.12 19.57 22.18
N SER A 151 6.71 19.12 20.99
CA SER A 151 5.87 17.93 20.84
C SER A 151 6.60 16.70 21.37
N PRO A 152 5.89 15.73 21.98
CA PRO A 152 6.50 14.48 22.37
C PRO A 152 7.10 13.80 21.14
N ASN A 153 8.37 13.44 21.26
CA ASN A 153 9.10 12.78 20.22
C ASN A 153 10.06 11.75 20.83
N TYR A 154 10.37 10.72 20.07
CA TYR A 154 11.31 9.68 20.45
C TYR A 154 12.11 9.22 19.25
N SER A 155 13.34 8.75 19.48
CA SER A 155 14.17 8.20 18.41
C SER A 155 13.60 6.86 17.91
N LEU A 156 13.92 6.50 16.66
CA LEU A 156 13.62 5.19 16.08
C LEU A 156 14.20 4.06 16.94
N ARG A 157 15.35 4.29 17.61
CA ARG A 157 15.91 3.35 18.58
C ARG A 157 14.99 3.11 19.78
N ASN A 158 14.45 4.19 20.35
CA ASN A 158 13.53 4.10 21.49
C ASN A 158 12.20 3.46 21.06
N TYR A 159 11.74 3.74 19.84
CA TYR A 159 10.60 3.06 19.23
C TYR A 159 10.83 1.55 19.12
N ALA A 160 11.95 1.14 18.52
CA ALA A 160 12.35 -0.27 18.38
C ALA A 160 12.35 -0.99 19.74
N THR A 161 12.89 -0.33 20.77
CA THR A 161 12.95 -0.87 22.13
C THR A 161 11.56 -1.07 22.72
N ARG A 162 10.65 -0.10 22.54
CA ARG A 162 9.26 -0.19 23.01
C ARG A 162 8.45 -1.23 22.24
N MET A 163 8.70 -1.37 20.95
CA MET A 163 8.00 -2.28 20.03
C MET A 163 8.69 -3.64 19.91
N LYS A 164 9.69 -3.97 20.75
CA LYS A 164 10.52 -5.17 20.61
C LYS A 164 9.73 -6.48 20.41
N ASN A 165 8.60 -6.62 21.11
CA ASN A 165 7.72 -7.80 21.02
C ASN A 165 6.59 -7.65 19.99
N ARG A 166 6.61 -6.59 19.18
CA ARG A 166 5.61 -6.19 18.19
C ARG A 166 6.26 -5.72 16.88
N LEU A 167 7.52 -6.11 16.63
CA LEU A 167 8.20 -5.81 15.36
C LEU A 167 7.69 -6.69 14.22
N GLU A 168 7.19 -7.87 14.57
CA GLU A 168 6.68 -8.88 13.66
C GLU A 168 5.28 -9.31 14.09
N VAL A 169 4.54 -9.82 13.12
CA VAL A 169 3.26 -10.50 13.31
C VAL A 169 3.41 -11.93 12.81
N THR A 170 2.95 -12.87 13.63
CA THR A 170 2.94 -14.30 13.32
C THR A 170 1.50 -14.76 13.18
N VAL A 171 1.17 -15.30 12.01
CA VAL A 171 -0.20 -15.70 11.65
C VAL A 171 -0.18 -17.16 11.20
N ALA A 172 -1.07 -17.98 11.76
CA ALA A 172 -1.27 -19.34 11.27
C ALA A 172 -1.77 -19.27 9.82
N THR A 173 -1.13 -20.00 8.91
CA THR A 173 -1.47 -19.93 7.49
C THR A 173 -2.68 -20.81 7.21
N PRO A 174 -3.83 -20.26 6.79
CA PRO A 174 -5.02 -21.05 6.58
C PRO A 174 -4.83 -22.08 5.46
N GLY A 175 -5.35 -23.30 5.66
CA GLY A 175 -5.21 -24.39 4.69
C GLY A 175 -3.83 -25.05 4.68
N SER A 176 -2.89 -24.61 5.53
CA SER A 176 -1.60 -25.28 5.66
C SER A 176 -1.79 -26.70 6.22
N LEU A 177 -1.27 -27.69 5.49
CA LEU A 177 -1.29 -29.09 5.91
C LEU A 177 -0.18 -29.44 6.92
N THR A 178 0.81 -28.56 7.06
CA THR A 178 1.95 -28.73 7.98
C THR A 178 1.83 -27.88 9.25
N GLY A 179 0.75 -27.09 9.37
CA GLY A 179 0.58 -26.13 10.46
C GLY A 179 1.51 -24.92 10.36
N HIS A 180 1.83 -24.49 9.15
CA HIS A 180 2.73 -23.37 8.86
C HIS A 180 2.27 -22.05 9.49
N PHE A 181 3.23 -21.30 10.04
CA PHE A 181 3.03 -19.93 10.52
C PHE A 181 3.78 -18.94 9.64
N SER A 182 3.04 -18.00 9.05
CA SER A 182 3.60 -16.88 8.33
C SER A 182 4.10 -15.82 9.29
N VAL A 183 5.38 -15.45 9.19
CA VAL A 183 5.98 -14.32 9.92
C VAL A 183 6.15 -13.14 8.96
N SER A 184 5.65 -11.96 9.33
CA SER A 184 5.72 -10.73 8.52
C SER A 184 6.09 -9.55 9.41
N THR A 185 6.65 -8.50 8.81
CA THR A 185 6.85 -7.24 9.53
C THR A 185 5.51 -6.64 9.92
N GLU A 186 5.41 -6.12 11.15
CA GLU A 186 4.18 -5.49 11.64
C GLU A 186 3.88 -4.19 10.86
N SER A 187 2.61 -3.91 10.61
CA SER A 187 2.07 -2.79 9.82
C SER A 187 2.62 -1.41 10.16
N GLU A 188 2.61 -1.08 11.44
CA GLU A 188 3.11 0.16 12.02
C GLU A 188 4.62 0.29 11.80
N VAL A 189 5.35 -0.84 11.87
CA VAL A 189 6.79 -0.90 11.60
C VAL A 189 7.08 -0.71 10.11
N LYS A 190 6.33 -1.38 9.22
CA LYS A 190 6.42 -1.18 7.76
C LYS A 190 6.28 0.30 7.41
N LEU A 191 5.27 0.97 7.98
CA LEU A 191 5.04 2.40 7.78
C LEU A 191 6.22 3.26 8.24
N VAL A 192 6.76 2.98 9.43
CA VAL A 192 7.92 3.71 9.97
C VAL A 192 9.16 3.54 9.10
N VAL A 193 9.43 2.33 8.62
CA VAL A 193 10.57 2.05 7.72
C VAL A 193 10.41 2.80 6.40
N VAL A 194 9.25 2.70 5.75
CA VAL A 194 8.98 3.38 4.47
C VAL A 194 9.08 4.91 4.63
N ARG A 195 8.50 5.48 5.70
CA ARG A 195 8.60 6.93 5.97
C ARG A 195 10.03 7.39 6.24
N THR A 196 10.85 6.55 6.87
CA THR A 196 12.27 6.85 7.08
C THR A 196 13.05 6.85 5.76
N PHE A 197 12.71 5.93 4.84
CA PHE A 197 13.26 5.94 3.49
C PHE A 197 12.81 7.17 2.68
N VAL A 198 11.53 7.53 2.76
CA VAL A 198 11.01 8.76 2.13
C VAL A 198 11.72 9.99 2.66
N LEU A 199 11.95 10.08 3.98
CA LEU A 199 12.71 11.18 4.58
C LEU A 199 14.12 11.31 3.98
N MET A 200 14.83 10.18 3.80
CA MET A 200 16.14 10.15 3.14
C MET A 200 16.04 10.61 1.67
N ARG A 201 15.02 10.13 0.92
CA ARG A 201 14.80 10.58 -0.47
C ARG A 201 14.50 12.08 -0.55
N CYS A 202 13.69 12.61 0.36
CA CYS A 202 13.39 14.04 0.40
C CYS A 202 14.63 14.88 0.72
N LEU A 203 15.54 14.38 1.56
CA LEU A 203 16.85 14.99 1.79
C LEU A 203 17.67 15.06 0.49
N HIS A 204 17.77 13.95 -0.25
CA HIS A 204 18.48 13.90 -1.53
C HIS A 204 17.83 14.82 -2.58
N LYS A 205 16.49 14.83 -2.69
CA LYS A 205 15.73 15.75 -3.55
C LYS A 205 15.97 17.22 -3.20
N ALA A 206 16.23 17.54 -1.93
CA ALA A 206 16.60 18.88 -1.48
C ALA A 206 18.07 19.25 -1.78
N GLY A 207 18.83 18.36 -2.43
CA GLY A 207 20.25 18.57 -2.76
C GLY A 207 21.17 18.40 -1.55
N LEU A 208 20.75 17.64 -0.54
CA LEU A 208 21.47 17.38 0.70
C LEU A 208 21.72 15.89 0.91
N THR A 209 22.75 15.55 1.66
CA THR A 209 23.08 14.17 2.07
C THR A 209 23.68 14.16 3.47
N LEU A 210 23.56 13.03 4.18
CA LEU A 210 24.26 12.79 5.44
C LEU A 210 25.53 11.96 5.26
N ALA A 211 25.85 11.50 4.05
CA ALA A 211 27.01 10.66 3.73
C ALA A 211 27.20 9.47 4.70
N GLY A 212 26.08 8.83 5.08
CA GLY A 212 26.05 7.72 6.03
C GLY A 212 26.19 8.12 7.52
N GLN A 213 26.19 9.41 7.85
CA GLN A 213 26.38 9.92 9.23
C GLN A 213 25.06 10.02 10.02
N PHE A 214 24.26 8.96 9.98
CA PHE A 214 23.06 8.85 10.79
C PHE A 214 22.85 7.43 11.34
N SER A 215 21.92 7.31 12.27
CA SER A 215 21.56 6.08 12.97
C SER A 215 20.09 6.16 13.39
N SER A 216 19.55 5.05 13.92
CA SER A 216 18.24 5.01 14.58
C SER A 216 18.10 6.02 15.73
N LYS A 217 19.21 6.56 16.25
CA LYS A 217 19.21 7.66 17.24
C LYS A 217 18.83 9.01 16.64
N ASN A 218 19.13 9.21 15.35
CA ASN A 218 18.95 10.48 14.65
C ASN A 218 17.62 10.55 13.89
N VAL A 219 16.97 9.42 13.66
CA VAL A 219 15.61 9.38 13.11
C VAL A 219 14.64 9.56 14.26
N VAL A 220 13.86 10.63 14.24
CA VAL A 220 12.94 11.01 15.30
C VAL A 220 11.51 10.83 14.81
N ILE A 221 10.71 10.14 15.61
CA ILE A 221 9.28 9.94 15.40
C ILE A 221 8.55 10.90 16.34
N SER A 222 7.84 11.86 15.76
CA SER A 222 6.90 12.71 16.49
C SER A 222 5.53 12.06 16.47
N GLU A 223 5.01 11.80 17.66
CA GLU A 223 3.68 11.25 17.85
C GLU A 223 2.71 12.42 17.89
N THR A 224 2.21 12.81 16.72
CA THR A 224 1.04 13.69 16.65
C THR A 224 -0.21 12.82 16.62
N LEU A 225 -1.31 13.31 17.21
CA LEU A 225 -2.57 12.59 17.46
C LEU A 225 -3.17 11.80 16.26
N PHE A 226 -2.69 12.05 15.03
CA PHE A 226 -3.23 11.44 13.81
C PHE A 226 -2.17 10.98 12.78
N THR A 227 -0.89 11.32 12.96
CA THR A 227 0.19 10.87 12.04
C THR A 227 1.53 10.76 12.74
N LYS A 228 2.28 9.68 12.46
CA LYS A 228 3.71 9.59 12.79
C LYS A 228 4.51 10.43 11.82
N ASN A 229 4.95 11.61 12.25
CA ASN A 229 5.87 12.40 11.45
C ASN A 229 7.30 11.93 11.76
N ILE A 230 8.10 11.67 10.71
CA ILE A 230 9.48 11.19 10.84
C ILE A 230 10.40 12.27 10.32
N ARG A 231 11.36 12.69 11.15
CA ARG A 231 12.33 13.75 10.83
C ARG A 231 13.73 13.35 11.29
N PHE A 232 14.75 13.98 10.73
CA PHE A 232 16.09 13.92 11.28
C PHE A 232 16.22 14.86 12.49
N GLY A 233 16.81 14.38 13.57
CA GLY A 233 17.06 15.15 14.77
C GLY A 233 18.37 14.72 15.42
N HIS A 234 18.91 15.59 16.28
CA HIS A 234 20.13 15.30 17.05
C HIS A 234 21.31 14.86 16.17
N LEU A 235 21.42 15.40 14.96
CA LEU A 235 22.50 15.06 14.03
C LEU A 235 23.86 15.55 14.59
N PRO A 236 24.97 14.83 14.31
CA PRO A 236 26.30 15.33 14.61
C PRO A 236 26.55 16.69 13.95
N ASN A 237 27.39 17.53 14.58
CA ASN A 237 27.83 18.78 13.96
C ASN A 237 28.47 18.48 12.59
N ARG A 238 28.07 19.23 11.56
CA ARG A 238 28.57 19.08 10.18
C ARG A 238 28.24 17.74 9.51
N ALA A 239 27.19 17.05 9.96
CA ALA A 239 26.71 15.84 9.29
C ALA A 239 26.11 16.13 7.90
N LEU A 240 25.57 17.33 7.69
CA LEU A 240 24.97 17.74 6.42
C LEU A 240 26.03 18.14 5.40
N LYS A 241 25.87 17.62 4.18
CA LYS A 241 26.68 17.96 3.01
C LYS A 241 25.80 18.23 1.80
N LYS A 242 26.37 18.86 0.77
CA LYS A 242 25.74 18.94 -0.55
C LYS A 242 25.68 17.55 -1.19
N SER A 243 24.54 17.22 -1.79
CA SER A 243 24.34 15.89 -2.37
C SER A 243 25.29 15.61 -3.52
N ASN A 244 25.76 14.37 -3.58
CA ASN A 244 26.46 13.78 -4.71
C ASN A 244 26.16 12.26 -4.73
N PRO A 245 26.27 11.59 -5.90
CA PRO A 245 25.86 10.20 -6.04
C PRO A 245 26.55 9.20 -5.10
N ASP A 246 27.81 9.46 -4.74
CA ASP A 246 28.59 8.57 -3.86
C ASP A 246 28.14 8.70 -2.41
N ASP A 247 27.92 9.91 -1.90
CA ASP A 247 27.41 10.15 -0.56
C ASP A 247 25.94 9.69 -0.41
N GLU A 248 25.11 9.80 -1.47
CA GLU A 248 23.75 9.26 -1.48
C GLU A 248 23.74 7.72 -1.39
N GLU A 249 24.71 7.06 -2.03
CA GLU A 249 24.89 5.61 -1.90
C GLU A 249 25.28 5.23 -0.46
N LEU A 250 26.18 6.01 0.18
CA LEU A 250 26.51 5.80 1.59
C LEU A 250 25.27 5.95 2.50
N ASP A 251 24.38 6.90 2.20
CA ASP A 251 23.11 7.02 2.92
C ASP A 251 22.22 5.79 2.74
N ARG A 252 22.08 5.26 1.51
CA ARG A 252 21.33 4.01 1.24
C ARG A 252 21.90 2.82 2.02
N VAL A 253 23.21 2.60 1.92
CA VAL A 253 23.89 1.51 2.64
C VAL A 253 23.69 1.66 4.14
N ARG A 254 23.81 2.89 4.66
CA ARG A 254 23.61 3.16 6.08
C ARG A 254 22.17 2.93 6.52
N PHE A 255 21.18 3.32 5.72
CA PHE A 255 19.78 3.07 5.97
C PHE A 255 19.51 1.56 6.10
N ILE A 256 19.99 0.74 5.16
CA ILE A 256 19.84 -0.72 5.22
C ILE A 256 20.46 -1.30 6.50
N GLN A 257 21.67 -0.84 6.86
CA GLN A 257 22.34 -1.27 8.08
C GLN A 257 21.57 -0.85 9.34
N MET A 258 21.03 0.37 9.38
CA MET A 258 20.23 0.87 10.50
C MET A 258 18.99 0.00 10.71
N ILE A 259 18.26 -0.33 9.65
CA ILE A 259 17.09 -1.21 9.76
C ILE A 259 17.52 -2.60 10.24
N ARG A 260 18.48 -3.25 9.57
CA ARG A 260 18.88 -4.63 9.90
C ARG A 260 19.54 -4.79 11.27
N ARG A 261 20.34 -3.82 11.72
CA ARG A 261 21.19 -3.97 12.91
C ARG A 261 20.75 -3.14 14.11
N GLU A 262 19.98 -2.07 13.91
CA GLU A 262 19.56 -1.17 14.99
C GLU A 262 18.06 -1.24 15.29
N LEU A 263 17.22 -1.53 14.29
CA LEU A 263 15.78 -1.75 14.50
C LEU A 263 15.52 -3.20 14.96
N PHE A 264 16.15 -4.17 14.30
CA PHE A 264 16.05 -5.60 14.61
C PHE A 264 17.31 -6.11 15.33
N VAL A 265 17.68 -5.48 16.46
CA VAL A 265 18.95 -5.78 17.18
C VAL A 265 19.02 -7.24 17.66
N GLU A 266 17.89 -7.79 18.11
CA GLU A 266 17.82 -9.10 18.77
C GLU A 266 17.03 -10.12 17.96
N SER A 267 16.62 -9.78 16.74
CA SER A 267 15.84 -10.65 15.86
C SER A 267 16.29 -10.51 14.42
N ILE A 268 15.94 -11.50 13.59
CA ILE A 268 16.17 -11.41 12.16
C ILE A 268 15.01 -10.62 11.57
N ALA A 269 15.31 -9.63 10.72
CA ALA A 269 14.27 -8.91 9.99
C ALA A 269 13.39 -9.91 9.21
N PRO A 270 12.04 -9.79 9.24
CA PRO A 270 11.18 -10.70 8.51
C PRO A 270 11.43 -10.68 6.99
N HIS A 271 11.02 -11.75 6.32
CA HIS A 271 11.29 -11.98 4.88
C HIS A 271 10.84 -10.82 4.00
N ASP A 272 9.62 -10.32 4.23
CA ASP A 272 9.02 -9.22 3.47
C ASP A 272 9.86 -7.93 3.49
N LEU A 273 10.46 -7.61 4.64
CA LEU A 273 11.36 -6.48 4.80
C LEU A 273 12.72 -6.73 4.16
N ASN A 274 13.25 -7.95 4.22
CA ASN A 274 14.52 -8.27 3.56
C ASN A 274 14.42 -8.19 2.04
N VAL A 275 13.31 -8.65 1.45
CA VAL A 275 13.03 -8.50 0.02
C VAL A 275 13.02 -7.01 -0.36
N TRP A 276 12.30 -6.18 0.40
CA TRP A 276 12.25 -4.74 0.13
C TRP A 276 13.62 -4.05 0.32
N LEU A 277 14.37 -4.40 1.37
CA LEU A 277 15.71 -3.84 1.62
C LEU A 277 16.74 -4.25 0.57
N ALA A 278 16.56 -5.39 -0.09
CA ALA A 278 17.40 -5.78 -1.22
C ALA A 278 17.24 -4.77 -2.37
N LEU A 279 15.99 -4.42 -2.71
CA LEU A 279 15.69 -3.43 -3.74
C LEU A 279 16.13 -2.01 -3.35
N VAL A 280 16.14 -1.64 -2.07
CA VAL A 280 16.72 -0.35 -1.62
C VAL A 280 18.21 -0.25 -1.96
N GLY A 281 18.91 -1.39 -2.01
CA GLY A 281 20.32 -1.45 -2.41
C GLY A 281 20.53 -1.39 -3.92
N GLU A 282 19.46 -1.44 -4.72
CA GLU A 282 19.51 -1.39 -6.17
C GLU A 282 19.05 -0.03 -6.70
N LYS A 283 19.65 0.41 -7.82
CA LYS A 283 19.27 1.67 -8.49
C LYS A 283 18.12 1.43 -9.45
N GLY A 284 17.25 2.44 -9.61
CA GLY A 284 16.18 2.42 -10.61
C GLY A 284 14.86 1.84 -10.11
N PHE A 285 14.73 1.60 -8.80
CA PHE A 285 13.49 1.13 -8.16
C PHE A 285 12.90 2.16 -7.19
N GLU A 286 13.39 3.39 -7.19
CA GLU A 286 13.07 4.40 -6.18
C GLU A 286 11.57 4.67 -6.07
N GLU A 287 10.86 4.67 -7.20
CA GLU A 287 9.40 4.81 -7.24
C GLU A 287 8.69 3.52 -6.81
N LEU A 288 9.18 2.36 -7.25
CA LEU A 288 8.61 1.05 -6.89
C LEU A 288 8.65 0.84 -5.36
N LEU A 289 9.74 1.25 -4.71
CA LEU A 289 9.95 1.09 -3.27
C LEU A 289 8.87 1.77 -2.41
N LEU A 290 8.18 2.80 -2.92
CA LEU A 290 7.11 3.49 -2.21
C LEU A 290 5.77 2.72 -2.19
N ASP A 291 5.60 1.82 -3.15
CA ASP A 291 4.37 1.04 -3.36
C ASP A 291 4.70 -0.45 -3.53
N HIS A 292 5.74 -0.92 -2.85
CA HIS A 292 6.22 -2.29 -2.99
C HIS A 292 5.34 -3.29 -2.24
N ILE A 293 4.91 -4.35 -2.93
CA ILE A 293 3.90 -5.31 -2.48
C ILE A 293 4.27 -6.01 -1.17
N SER A 294 5.56 -6.27 -0.93
CA SER A 294 6.01 -6.90 0.33
C SER A 294 5.72 -6.07 1.58
N LEU A 295 5.74 -4.72 1.47
CA LEU A 295 5.45 -3.82 2.59
C LEU A 295 4.02 -3.29 2.59
N MET A 296 3.17 -3.74 1.66
CA MET A 296 1.75 -3.42 1.68
C MET A 296 1.01 -4.19 2.77
N GLN A 297 -0.16 -3.66 3.15
CA GLN A 297 -1.18 -4.44 3.82
C GLN A 297 -1.78 -5.49 2.87
N ALA A 298 -2.47 -6.48 3.43
CA ALA A 298 -3.05 -7.56 2.63
C ALA A 298 -3.97 -7.04 1.52
N TYR A 299 -4.84 -6.06 1.84
CA TYR A 299 -5.79 -5.52 0.85
C TYR A 299 -5.09 -4.82 -0.33
N PRO A 300 -4.23 -3.79 -0.13
CA PRO A 300 -3.49 -3.17 -1.24
C PRO A 300 -2.59 -4.15 -2.00
N SER A 301 -2.04 -5.16 -1.31
CA SER A 301 -1.23 -6.21 -1.94
C SER A 301 -2.04 -7.02 -2.96
N VAL A 302 -3.24 -7.46 -2.58
CA VAL A 302 -4.12 -8.22 -3.47
C VAL A 302 -4.63 -7.36 -4.63
N SER A 303 -5.03 -6.11 -4.35
CA SER A 303 -5.45 -5.16 -5.38
C SER A 303 -4.34 -4.90 -6.42
N THR A 304 -3.10 -4.73 -5.95
CA THR A 304 -1.93 -4.58 -6.81
C THR A 304 -1.71 -5.82 -7.65
N PHE A 305 -1.74 -7.02 -7.05
CA PHE A 305 -1.63 -8.28 -7.78
C PHE A 305 -2.67 -8.42 -8.90
N LEU A 306 -3.95 -8.18 -8.62
CA LEU A 306 -5.02 -8.27 -9.62
C LEU A 306 -4.85 -7.27 -10.76
N THR A 307 -4.40 -6.05 -10.44
CA THR A 307 -4.12 -5.02 -11.45
C THR A 307 -2.95 -5.42 -12.36
N LEU A 308 -1.88 -5.96 -11.77
CA LEU A 308 -0.73 -6.47 -12.52
C LEU A 308 -1.11 -7.67 -13.37
N TYR A 309 -1.87 -8.62 -12.83
CA TYR A 309 -2.30 -9.81 -13.54
C TYR A 309 -3.21 -9.46 -14.73
N GLY A 310 -4.18 -8.55 -14.55
CA GLY A 310 -4.98 -8.04 -15.65
C GLY A 310 -4.12 -7.38 -16.75
N SER A 311 -3.12 -6.58 -16.35
CA SER A 311 -2.18 -5.95 -17.29
C SER A 311 -1.31 -6.97 -18.02
N PHE A 312 -0.90 -8.05 -17.34
CA PHE A 312 -0.14 -9.15 -17.90
C PHE A 312 -0.95 -9.93 -18.95
N LEU A 313 -2.24 -10.19 -18.69
CA LEU A 313 -3.14 -10.80 -19.67
C LEU A 313 -3.33 -9.92 -20.91
N GLU A 314 -3.49 -8.60 -20.73
CA GLU A 314 -3.57 -7.68 -21.86
C GLU A 314 -2.27 -7.63 -22.67
N MET A 315 -1.12 -7.80 -22.01
CA MET A 315 0.20 -7.77 -22.64
C MET A 315 0.39 -8.89 -23.65
N GLU A 316 -0.18 -10.07 -23.41
CA GLU A 316 -0.12 -11.23 -24.33
C GLU A 316 -0.56 -10.86 -25.76
N HIS A 317 -1.51 -9.94 -25.89
CA HIS A 317 -2.03 -9.50 -27.20
C HIS A 317 -1.49 -8.14 -27.66
N LYS A 318 -1.04 -7.28 -26.74
CA LYS A 318 -0.60 -5.91 -27.06
C LYS A 318 0.91 -5.78 -27.26
N ASP A 319 1.71 -6.57 -26.54
CA ASP A 319 3.18 -6.49 -26.51
C ASP A 319 3.75 -7.88 -26.20
N ILE A 320 3.67 -8.78 -27.18
CA ILE A 320 4.03 -10.19 -27.01
C ILE A 320 5.52 -10.39 -26.66
N GLU A 321 6.40 -9.50 -27.13
CA GLU A 321 7.83 -9.59 -26.84
C GLU A 321 8.11 -9.38 -25.35
N LYS A 322 7.49 -8.36 -24.74
CA LYS A 322 7.62 -8.14 -23.29
C LYS A 322 6.90 -9.20 -22.48
N TYR A 323 5.74 -9.67 -22.95
CA TYR A 323 5.00 -10.75 -22.30
C TYR A 323 5.89 -12.00 -22.16
N GLU A 324 6.48 -12.46 -23.27
CA GLU A 324 7.38 -13.62 -23.27
C GLU A 324 8.67 -13.34 -22.50
N SER A 325 9.19 -12.11 -22.51
CA SER A 325 10.32 -11.73 -21.67
C SER A 325 10.00 -11.89 -20.18
N ILE A 326 8.82 -11.47 -19.73
CA ILE A 326 8.39 -11.63 -18.32
C ILE A 326 8.21 -13.11 -17.99
N VAL A 327 7.62 -13.89 -18.90
CA VAL A 327 7.46 -15.34 -18.71
C VAL A 327 8.81 -16.02 -18.52
N ASN A 328 9.80 -15.69 -19.34
CA ASN A 328 11.16 -16.22 -19.24
C ASN A 328 11.86 -15.74 -17.96
N ASP A 329 11.70 -14.48 -17.58
CA ASP A 329 12.28 -13.88 -16.38
C ASP A 329 11.72 -14.45 -15.06
N LEU A 330 10.58 -15.14 -15.14
CA LEU A 330 9.88 -15.79 -14.02
C LEU A 330 9.88 -17.33 -14.15
N SER A 331 10.76 -17.89 -14.98
CA SER A 331 10.82 -19.35 -15.22
C SER A 331 11.19 -20.16 -13.98
N GLN A 332 11.72 -19.54 -12.92
CA GLN A 332 11.94 -20.20 -11.63
C GLN A 332 10.64 -20.69 -10.97
N TYR A 333 9.49 -20.21 -11.44
CA TYR A 333 8.17 -20.64 -10.99
C TYR A 333 7.54 -21.71 -11.88
N SER A 334 8.29 -22.31 -12.81
CA SER A 334 7.85 -23.51 -13.53
C SER A 334 7.84 -24.76 -12.63
N ASP A 335 7.10 -25.79 -13.05
CA ASP A 335 6.94 -27.06 -12.33
C ASP A 335 6.31 -26.91 -10.91
N TRP A 336 5.57 -25.81 -10.72
CA TRP A 336 4.95 -25.44 -9.46
C TRP A 336 3.83 -26.39 -9.01
N LYS A 337 3.21 -27.15 -9.94
CA LYS A 337 2.11 -28.05 -9.59
C LYS A 337 2.53 -29.15 -8.64
N GLN A 338 3.77 -29.64 -8.74
CA GLN A 338 4.28 -30.65 -7.83
C GLN A 338 4.36 -30.10 -6.40
N LEU A 339 4.78 -28.85 -6.24
CA LEU A 339 4.86 -28.17 -4.94
C LEU A 339 3.46 -28.04 -4.33
N VAL A 340 2.48 -27.56 -5.11
CA VAL A 340 1.09 -27.41 -4.65
C VAL A 340 0.46 -28.77 -4.33
N SER A 341 0.70 -29.79 -5.15
CA SER A 341 0.11 -31.12 -4.98
C SER A 341 0.80 -31.97 -3.91
N SER A 342 1.92 -31.50 -3.35
CA SER A 342 2.66 -32.21 -2.31
C SER A 342 1.89 -32.29 -0.99
N SER A 343 2.31 -33.16 -0.08
CA SER A 343 1.77 -33.19 1.29
C SER A 343 2.04 -31.90 2.09
N GLU A 344 2.93 -31.05 1.58
CA GLU A 344 3.28 -29.75 2.17
C GLU A 344 2.58 -28.58 1.44
N GLY A 345 1.76 -28.87 0.42
CA GLY A 345 1.00 -27.86 -0.30
C GLY A 345 -0.16 -27.31 0.53
N ASN A 346 -0.55 -26.07 0.23
CA ASN A 346 -1.72 -25.46 0.85
C ASN A 346 -3.03 -26.05 0.29
N SER A 347 -3.96 -26.42 1.17
CA SER A 347 -5.22 -27.08 0.79
C SER A 347 -6.10 -26.22 -0.13
N TYR A 348 -6.08 -24.89 0.01
CA TYR A 348 -6.83 -24.01 -0.87
C TYR A 348 -6.26 -24.05 -2.30
N LEU A 349 -4.94 -23.99 -2.44
CA LEU A 349 -4.28 -24.11 -3.74
C LEU A 349 -4.51 -25.49 -4.37
N GLN A 350 -4.47 -26.56 -3.56
CA GLN A 350 -4.80 -27.92 -4.03
C GLN A 350 -6.24 -28.02 -4.53
N GLN A 351 -7.19 -27.46 -3.77
CA GLN A 351 -8.58 -27.44 -4.17
C GLN A 351 -8.77 -26.67 -5.48
N THR A 352 -8.20 -25.46 -5.59
CA THR A 352 -8.28 -24.66 -6.83
C THR A 352 -7.61 -25.37 -8.01
N LEU A 353 -6.50 -26.07 -7.79
CA LEU A 353 -5.79 -26.84 -8.82
C LEU A 353 -6.61 -28.04 -9.31
N SER A 354 -7.37 -28.67 -8.40
CA SER A 354 -8.25 -29.80 -8.74
C SER A 354 -9.43 -29.38 -9.63
N LEU A 355 -9.81 -28.09 -9.58
CA LEU A 355 -10.80 -27.50 -10.45
C LEU A 355 -10.18 -27.18 -11.81
N ARG A 356 -10.89 -27.44 -12.91
CA ARG A 356 -10.51 -26.89 -14.22
C ARG A 356 -10.92 -25.43 -14.27
N HIS A 357 -10.15 -24.59 -14.96
CA HIS A 357 -10.53 -23.20 -15.19
C HIS A 357 -11.25 -23.07 -16.54
N ILE A 358 -12.11 -22.06 -16.67
CA ILE A 358 -12.73 -21.72 -17.94
C ILE A 358 -11.77 -20.82 -18.71
N ASP A 359 -11.33 -21.28 -19.87
CA ASP A 359 -10.55 -20.47 -20.80
C ASP A 359 -11.44 -19.32 -21.33
N PRO A 360 -11.09 -18.05 -21.10
CA PRO A 360 -11.91 -16.90 -21.53
C PRO A 360 -12.10 -16.81 -23.05
N ALA A 361 -11.13 -17.28 -23.84
CA ALA A 361 -11.16 -17.21 -25.30
C ALA A 361 -12.03 -18.33 -25.91
N THR A 362 -12.00 -19.52 -25.31
CA THR A 362 -12.69 -20.69 -25.86
C THR A 362 -13.95 -21.10 -25.10
N ASN A 363 -14.19 -20.53 -23.92
CA ASN A 363 -15.23 -20.89 -22.95
C ASN A 363 -15.22 -22.39 -22.59
N LYS A 364 -14.05 -23.04 -22.66
CA LYS A 364 -13.86 -24.47 -22.37
C LYS A 364 -13.10 -24.66 -21.06
N MET A 365 -13.41 -25.75 -20.38
CA MET A 365 -12.66 -26.20 -19.22
C MET A 365 -11.26 -26.67 -19.63
N LYS A 366 -10.23 -26.02 -19.08
CA LYS A 366 -8.82 -26.31 -19.34
C LYS A 366 -8.07 -26.58 -18.02
N TYR A 367 -6.99 -27.35 -18.13
CA TYR A 367 -6.04 -27.51 -17.04
C TYR A 367 -5.12 -26.29 -17.00
N TYR A 368 -4.70 -25.89 -15.79
CA TYR A 368 -3.66 -24.87 -15.64
C TYR A 368 -2.36 -25.34 -16.31
N GLU A 369 -1.62 -24.42 -16.91
CA GLU A 369 -0.25 -24.63 -17.37
C GLU A 369 0.70 -24.82 -16.17
N ASP A 370 1.82 -25.53 -16.33
CA ASP A 370 2.80 -25.74 -15.23
C ASP A 370 3.95 -24.71 -15.29
N ASP A 371 3.58 -23.46 -15.55
CA ASP A 371 4.47 -22.32 -15.65
C ASP A 371 3.86 -21.10 -14.94
N ILE A 372 4.57 -19.96 -14.99
CA ILE A 372 4.11 -18.72 -14.36
C ILE A 372 2.71 -18.28 -14.83
N ARG A 373 2.32 -18.56 -16.08
CA ARG A 373 1.00 -18.18 -16.62
C ARG A 373 -0.09 -18.96 -15.90
N GLY A 374 0.09 -20.28 -15.81
CA GLY A 374 -0.82 -21.16 -15.08
C GLY A 374 -0.84 -20.87 -13.58
N LEU A 375 0.31 -20.53 -12.99
CA LEU A 375 0.41 -20.19 -11.56
C LEU A 375 -0.35 -18.90 -11.22
N LEU A 376 -0.10 -17.82 -11.97
CA LEU A 376 -0.81 -16.54 -11.75
C LEU A 376 -2.32 -16.71 -11.93
N ARG A 377 -2.74 -17.52 -12.91
CA ARG A 377 -4.16 -17.87 -13.12
C ARG A 377 -4.75 -18.68 -11.96
N LEU A 378 -4.01 -19.66 -11.44
CA LEU A 378 -4.43 -20.42 -10.26
C LEU A 378 -4.65 -19.47 -9.07
N LEU A 379 -3.73 -18.53 -8.85
CA LEU A 379 -3.81 -17.58 -7.75
C LEU A 379 -5.01 -16.63 -7.88
N ASP A 380 -5.28 -16.14 -9.09
CA ASP A 380 -6.49 -15.38 -9.40
C ASP A 380 -7.76 -16.18 -9.09
N CYS A 381 -7.86 -17.43 -9.57
CA CYS A 381 -8.99 -18.31 -9.26
C CYS A 381 -9.09 -18.69 -7.77
N CYS A 382 -7.97 -18.72 -7.04
CA CYS A 382 -7.97 -19.02 -5.60
C CYS A 382 -8.68 -17.92 -4.81
N LEU A 383 -8.60 -16.67 -5.25
CA LEU A 383 -9.26 -15.52 -4.61
C LEU A 383 -10.78 -15.64 -4.55
N ASP A 384 -11.41 -16.43 -5.44
CA ASP A 384 -12.86 -16.70 -5.38
C ASP A 384 -13.26 -17.49 -4.11
N SER A 385 -12.31 -18.20 -3.50
CA SER A 385 -12.54 -19.12 -2.38
C SER A 385 -11.89 -18.67 -1.07
N VAL A 386 -11.11 -17.59 -1.07
CA VAL A 386 -10.35 -17.12 0.10
C VAL A 386 -10.51 -15.62 0.34
N SER A 387 -10.46 -15.19 1.59
CA SER A 387 -10.47 -13.75 1.90
C SER A 387 -9.13 -13.10 1.55
N TRP A 388 -9.15 -11.81 1.22
CA TRP A 388 -7.95 -11.08 0.79
C TRP A 388 -6.89 -11.02 1.90
N GLY A 389 -7.34 -10.95 3.16
CA GLY A 389 -6.47 -10.94 4.34
C GLY A 389 -5.60 -12.19 4.47
N ILE A 390 -6.09 -13.34 4.02
CA ILE A 390 -5.38 -14.62 4.14
C ILE A 390 -4.65 -15.04 2.87
N PHE A 391 -5.07 -14.52 1.71
CA PHE A 391 -4.46 -14.85 0.41
C PHE A 391 -2.94 -14.64 0.41
N VAL A 392 -2.46 -13.51 0.90
CA VAL A 392 -1.02 -13.20 0.92
C VAL A 392 -0.24 -14.23 1.73
N HIS A 393 -0.82 -14.77 2.81
CA HIS A 393 -0.19 -15.82 3.61
C HIS A 393 -0.17 -17.17 2.88
N ILE A 394 -1.24 -17.52 2.18
CA ILE A 394 -1.32 -18.73 1.35
C ILE A 394 -0.26 -18.71 0.24
N VAL A 395 -0.14 -17.57 -0.48
CA VAL A 395 0.88 -17.45 -1.53
C VAL A 395 2.28 -17.54 -0.94
N ARG A 396 2.54 -16.90 0.21
CA ARG A 396 3.86 -16.88 0.84
C ARG A 396 4.34 -18.23 1.36
N GLU A 397 3.44 -19.12 1.76
CA GLU A 397 3.79 -20.46 2.22
C GLU A 397 4.49 -21.28 1.13
N ASN A 398 3.97 -21.27 -0.10
CA ASN A 398 4.55 -22.03 -1.20
C ASN A 398 5.45 -21.19 -2.13
N PHE A 399 5.19 -19.88 -2.26
CA PHE A 399 5.83 -18.99 -3.22
C PHE A 399 6.20 -17.63 -2.58
N PRO A 400 7.17 -17.59 -1.64
CA PRO A 400 7.44 -16.44 -0.78
C PRO A 400 7.84 -15.14 -1.52
N ASN A 401 8.43 -15.25 -2.72
CA ASN A 401 8.88 -14.09 -3.51
C ASN A 401 7.98 -13.74 -4.69
N LEU A 402 7.01 -14.59 -5.04
CA LEU A 402 6.30 -14.51 -6.32
C LEU A 402 5.63 -13.16 -6.57
N LEU A 403 4.90 -12.65 -5.57
CA LEU A 403 4.22 -11.37 -5.71
C LEU A 403 5.21 -10.20 -5.94
N SER A 404 6.35 -10.25 -5.25
CA SER A 404 7.42 -9.24 -5.37
C SER A 404 8.10 -9.32 -6.72
N ASP A 405 8.54 -10.51 -7.11
CA ASP A 405 9.21 -10.74 -8.40
C ASP A 405 8.29 -10.33 -9.55
N PHE A 406 7.02 -10.71 -9.49
CA PHE A 406 6.05 -10.34 -10.52
C PHE A 406 5.86 -8.82 -10.61
N GLN A 407 5.70 -8.12 -9.48
CA GLN A 407 5.62 -6.66 -9.46
C GLN A 407 6.87 -6.01 -10.06
N GLU A 408 8.05 -6.51 -9.71
CA GLU A 408 9.33 -6.00 -10.20
C GLU A 408 9.46 -6.15 -11.74
N LYS A 409 9.11 -7.33 -12.28
CA LYS A 409 9.15 -7.58 -13.72
C LYS A 409 8.16 -6.71 -14.48
N MET A 410 6.94 -6.55 -13.95
CA MET A 410 5.94 -5.67 -14.53
C MET A 410 6.35 -4.20 -14.49
N TYR A 411 7.02 -3.77 -13.41
CA TYR A 411 7.59 -2.42 -13.29
C TYR A 411 8.69 -2.18 -14.34
N LYS A 412 9.66 -3.09 -14.46
CA LYS A 412 10.74 -3.01 -15.46
C LYS A 412 10.21 -2.99 -16.91
N ALA A 413 9.12 -3.71 -17.18
CA ALA A 413 8.47 -3.71 -18.49
C ALA A 413 7.66 -2.42 -18.80
N GLY A 414 7.46 -1.55 -17.79
CA GLY A 414 6.68 -0.32 -17.91
C GLY A 414 5.17 -0.50 -17.76
N TYR A 415 4.71 -1.64 -17.25
CA TYR A 415 3.28 -1.97 -17.08
C TYR A 415 2.80 -1.79 -15.63
N TYR A 416 3.66 -1.28 -14.76
CA TYR A 416 3.30 -0.85 -13.43
C TYR A 416 3.86 0.54 -13.17
N THR A 417 2.97 1.48 -12.86
CA THR A 417 3.36 2.79 -12.35
C THR A 417 2.89 2.87 -10.91
N PRO A 418 3.82 2.95 -9.93
CA PRO A 418 3.47 3.14 -8.53
C PRO A 418 2.51 4.32 -8.38
N THR A 419 1.46 4.14 -7.59
CA THR A 419 0.52 5.23 -7.35
C THR A 419 1.29 6.34 -6.61
N PRO A 420 1.26 7.61 -7.04
CA PRO A 420 1.96 8.68 -6.34
C PRO A 420 1.35 8.84 -4.93
N ARG A 421 1.97 8.18 -3.95
CA ARG A 421 1.70 8.44 -2.54
C ARG A 421 2.32 9.79 -2.26
N LEU A 422 1.48 10.83 -2.35
CA LEU A 422 1.81 12.24 -2.12
C LEU A 422 3.04 12.40 -1.22
N ASP A 423 4.13 12.92 -1.80
CA ASP A 423 5.22 13.59 -1.10
C ASP A 423 4.62 14.82 -0.36
N ARG A 424 3.93 14.61 0.77
CA ARG A 424 3.42 15.68 1.65
C ARG A 424 3.39 15.27 3.12
#